data_AF-A0A3R8RGU8-F1
#
_entry.id   AF-A0A3R8RGU8-F1
#
_cell.length_a   1.000
_cell.length_b   1.000
_cell.length_c   1.000
_cell.angle_alpha   90.00
_cell.angle_beta   90.00
_cell.angle_gamma   90.00
#
_symmetry.space_group_name_H-M   'P 1'
#
loop_
_entity.id
_entity.type
_entity.pdbx_description
1 polymer ?
#
loop_
_entity_poly.entity_id
_entity_poly.type
_entity_poly.pdbx_seq_one_letter_code
_entity_poly.pdbx_strand_id
1 'polypeptide(L)'
;MVSAEGEIVHFHSDRDVDLRLTDRAIRRFARDLKRSGVIRIVPGSPWVTLRLDAASDVDLLLTLVSVALQAQQFRPDTVDRPLMGCNDQRGAGFVKVDRGALW
;
A
#
# COMPACT_ATOMS: atom_id res chain seq x y z
N MET A 1 2.05 11.00 11.94
CA MET A 1 3.53 11.04 12.12
C MET A 1 4.16 11.44 10.78
N VAL A 2 5.27 12.20 10.71
CA VAL A 2 5.95 12.42 9.41
C VAL A 2 6.79 11.19 9.09
N SER A 3 6.60 10.60 7.91
CA SER A 3 7.39 9.48 7.42
C SER A 3 8.85 9.90 7.19
N ALA A 4 9.80 9.07 7.61
CA ALA A 4 11.22 9.33 7.40
C ALA A 4 11.56 9.33 5.89
N GLU A 5 12.55 10.12 5.48
CA GLU A 5 13.07 10.03 4.11
C GLU A 5 13.53 8.60 3.80
N GLY A 6 13.11 8.08 2.65
CA GLY A 6 13.39 6.70 2.26
C GLY A 6 12.52 5.64 2.94
N GLU A 7 11.54 6.00 3.79
CA GLU A 7 10.59 5.02 4.32
C GLU A 7 9.76 4.40 3.19
N ILE A 8 9.64 3.07 3.21
CA ILE A 8 8.95 2.27 2.19
C ILE A 8 7.73 1.58 2.80
N VAL A 9 7.83 1.18 4.08
CA VAL A 9 6.79 0.49 4.84
C VAL A 9 6.62 1.20 6.17
N HIS A 10 5.38 1.47 6.57
CA HIS A 10 5.04 1.99 7.88
C HIS A 10 4.00 1.07 8.53
N PHE A 11 4.31 0.52 9.71
CA PHE A 11 3.42 -0.38 10.45
C PHE A 11 2.59 0.41 11.46
N HIS A 12 1.27 0.21 11.44
CA HIS A 12 0.34 0.80 12.41
C HIS A 12 -0.06 -0.23 13.47
N SER A 13 -0.60 0.26 14.59
CA SER A 13 -0.90 -0.58 15.77
C SER A 13 -2.07 -1.57 15.61
N ASP A 14 -2.85 -1.51 14.53
CA ASP A 14 -4.06 -2.33 14.30
C ASP A 14 -3.93 -3.29 13.10
N ARG A 15 -2.72 -3.83 12.86
CA ARG A 15 -2.37 -4.72 11.72
C ARG A 15 -2.46 -4.07 10.35
N ASP A 16 -2.64 -2.76 10.32
CA ASP A 16 -2.60 -1.98 9.10
C ASP A 16 -1.15 -1.58 8.78
N VAL A 17 -0.79 -1.67 7.51
CA VAL A 17 0.54 -1.36 7.02
C VAL A 17 0.40 -0.47 5.80
N ASP A 18 1.01 0.70 5.85
CA ASP A 18 1.13 1.54 4.67
C ASP A 18 2.42 1.21 3.92
N LEU A 19 2.29 0.91 2.63
CA LEU A 19 3.40 0.61 1.74
C LEU A 19 3.45 1.63 0.60
N ARG A 20 4.62 2.23 0.39
CA ARG A 20 4.88 3.09 -0.78
C ARG A 20 5.10 2.25 -2.01
N LEU A 21 4.23 2.44 -2.98
CA LEU A 21 4.33 1.82 -4.30
C LEU A 21 4.38 2.91 -5.37
N THR A 22 5.08 2.61 -6.46
CA THR A 22 5.01 3.47 -7.65
C THR A 22 3.63 3.32 -8.33
N ASP A 23 3.19 4.34 -9.07
CA ASP A 23 1.94 4.27 -9.85
C ASP A 23 1.92 3.05 -10.79
N ARG A 24 3.10 2.65 -11.31
CA ARG A 24 3.26 1.46 -12.16
C ARG A 24 2.99 0.17 -11.36
N ALA A 25 3.53 0.05 -10.16
CA ALA A 25 3.29 -1.09 -9.29
C ALA A 25 1.80 -1.15 -8.88
N ILE A 26 1.21 -0.02 -8.48
CA ILE A 26 -0.22 0.05 -8.16
C ILE A 26 -1.07 -0.43 -9.33
N ARG A 27 -0.84 0.06 -10.55
CA ARG A 27 -1.60 -0.40 -11.74
C ARG A 27 -1.38 -1.87 -12.07
N ARG A 28 -0.16 -2.37 -11.93
CA ARG A 28 0.19 -3.78 -12.21
C ARG A 28 -0.54 -4.73 -11.27
N PHE A 29 -0.58 -4.39 -9.98
CA PHE A 29 -1.12 -5.27 -8.95
C PHE A 29 -2.56 -4.92 -8.58
N ALA A 30 -3.13 -3.79 -9.00
CA ALA A 30 -4.49 -3.36 -8.65
C ALA A 30 -5.56 -4.44 -8.80
N ARG A 31 -5.45 -5.35 -9.77
CA ARG A 31 -6.40 -6.48 -9.93
C ARG A 31 -6.23 -7.53 -8.82
N ASP A 32 -5.00 -7.89 -8.50
CA ASP A 32 -4.69 -8.87 -7.45
C ASP A 32 -4.97 -8.27 -6.07
N LEU A 33 -4.62 -7.00 -5.88
CA LEU A 33 -4.85 -6.26 -4.64
C LEU A 33 -6.35 -6.04 -4.35
N LYS A 34 -7.18 -5.83 -5.39
CA LYS A 34 -8.64 -5.74 -5.25
C LYS A 34 -9.29 -7.08 -4.88
N ARG A 35 -8.67 -8.20 -5.25
CA ARG A 35 -9.24 -9.54 -5.01
C ARG A 35 -9.08 -9.99 -3.55
N SER A 36 -8.07 -9.49 -2.83
CA SER A 36 -7.84 -9.81 -1.43
C SER A 36 -8.81 -9.11 -0.47
N GLY A 37 -9.41 -7.97 -0.84
CA GLY A 37 -10.32 -7.21 0.04
C GLY A 37 -9.63 -6.54 1.25
N VAL A 38 -8.30 -6.63 1.28
CA VAL A 38 -7.42 -6.28 2.40
C VAL A 38 -6.70 -4.94 2.14
N ILE A 39 -6.93 -4.33 0.98
CA ILE A 39 -6.10 -3.25 0.45
C ILE A 39 -6.92 -2.01 0.14
N ARG A 40 -6.41 -0.86 0.60
CA ARG A 40 -6.98 0.47 0.38
C ARG A 40 -5.98 1.34 -0.37
N ILE A 41 -6.43 1.92 -1.48
CA ILE A 41 -5.67 2.90 -2.26
C ILE A 41 -6.32 4.26 -2.01
N VAL A 42 -5.55 5.23 -1.50
CA VAL A 42 -6.02 6.59 -1.27
C VAL A 42 -5.63 7.47 -2.47
N PRO A 43 -6.60 8.06 -3.20
CA PRO A 43 -6.29 8.95 -4.32
C PRO A 43 -5.37 10.10 -3.90
N GLY A 44 -4.32 10.37 -4.68
CA GLY A 44 -3.33 11.41 -4.38
C GLY A 44 -2.30 11.03 -3.30
N SER A 45 -2.36 9.81 -2.74
CA SER A 45 -1.36 9.28 -1.83
C SER A 45 -0.44 8.27 -2.54
N PRO A 46 0.89 8.32 -2.33
CA PRO A 46 1.79 7.26 -2.77
C PRO A 46 1.72 5.99 -1.89
N TRP A 47 0.95 6.05 -0.79
CA TRP A 47 0.80 4.97 0.17
C TRP A 47 -0.43 4.12 -0.12
N VAL A 48 -0.22 2.81 -0.12
CA VAL A 48 -1.27 1.79 -0.16
C VAL A 48 -1.36 1.16 1.21
N THR A 49 -2.55 1.17 1.82
CA THR A 49 -2.77 0.50 3.12
C THR A 49 -3.14 -0.96 2.89
N LEU A 50 -2.47 -1.87 3.58
CA LEU A 50 -2.78 -3.29 3.65
C LEU A 50 -3.18 -3.63 5.09
N ARG A 51 -4.22 -4.43 5.28
CA ARG A 51 -4.47 -5.09 6.56
C ARG A 51 -3.77 -6.45 6.59
N LEU A 52 -3.34 -6.94 7.74
CA LEU A 52 -2.72 -8.27 7.85
C LEU A 52 -3.64 -9.19 8.66
N ASP A 53 -4.67 -9.74 8.01
CA ASP A 53 -5.68 -10.58 8.66
C ASP A 53 -5.31 -12.07 8.61
N ALA A 54 -4.55 -12.50 7.59
CA ALA A 54 -4.08 -13.86 7.38
C ALA A 54 -2.56 -13.93 7.16
N ALA A 55 -1.97 -15.10 7.40
CA ALA A 55 -0.54 -15.33 7.16
C ALA A 55 -0.15 -15.05 5.70
N SER A 56 -1.03 -15.38 4.73
CA SER A 56 -0.82 -15.09 3.31
C SER A 56 -0.73 -13.59 2.99
N ASP A 57 -1.28 -12.72 3.86
CA ASP A 57 -1.18 -11.27 3.67
C ASP A 57 0.24 -10.77 3.99
N VAL A 58 0.96 -11.47 4.87
CA VAL A 58 2.37 -11.21 5.16
C VAL A 58 3.23 -11.57 3.94
N ASP A 59 2.96 -12.70 3.29
CA ASP A 59 3.65 -13.10 2.06
C ASP A 59 3.43 -12.10 0.92
N LEU A 60 2.20 -11.58 0.81
CA LEU A 60 1.86 -10.51 -0.12
C LEU A 60 2.62 -9.21 0.21
N LEU A 61 2.68 -8.82 1.49
CA LEU A 61 3.45 -7.66 1.94
C LEU A 61 4.92 -7.82 1.54
N LEU A 62 5.57 -8.95 1.83
CA LEU A 62 6.97 -9.21 1.49
C LEU A 62 7.23 -9.15 -0.03
N THR A 63 6.28 -9.66 -0.82
CA THR A 63 6.34 -9.57 -2.28
C THR A 63 6.29 -8.11 -2.75
N LEU A 64 5.38 -7.32 -2.20
CA LEU A 64 5.23 -5.91 -2.59
C LEU A 64 6.38 -5.04 -2.10
N VAL A 65 6.95 -5.33 -0.92
CA VAL A 65 8.18 -4.70 -0.43
C VAL A 65 9.33 -4.97 -1.39
N SER A 66 9.49 -6.21 -1.85
CA SER A 66 10.51 -6.56 -2.84
C SER A 66 10.35 -5.76 -4.15
N VAL A 67 9.11 -5.62 -4.63
CA VAL A 67 8.79 -4.79 -5.80
C VAL A 67 9.10 -3.32 -5.55
N ALA A 68 8.76 -2.79 -4.38
CA ALA A 68 8.98 -1.40 -4.01
C ALA A 68 10.48 -1.06 -3.97
N LEU A 69 11.29 -1.95 -3.39
CA LEU A 69 12.75 -1.84 -3.34
C LEU A 69 13.35 -1.87 -4.75
N GLN A 70 12.96 -2.84 -5.58
CA GLN A 70 13.42 -2.91 -6.96
C GLN A 70 13.08 -1.63 -7.73
N ALA A 71 11.85 -1.13 -7.59
CA ALA A 71 11.41 0.09 -8.28
C ALA A 71 12.21 1.34 -7.86
N GLN A 72 12.70 1.40 -6.62
CA GLN A 72 13.57 2.47 -6.14
C GLN A 72 15.01 2.32 -6.69
N GLN A 73 15.54 1.10 -6.77
CA GLN A 73 16.87 0.84 -7.34
C GLN A 73 16.93 1.21 -8.85
N PHE A 74 15.86 0.95 -9.60
CA PHE A 74 15.78 1.29 -11.02
C PHE A 74 15.47 2.76 -11.31
N ARG A 75 15.22 3.57 -10.28
CA ARG A 75 15.01 5.01 -10.41
C ARG A 75 15.79 5.73 -9.29
N PRO A 76 17.10 5.95 -9.48
CA PRO A 76 17.84 6.80 -8.56
C PRO A 76 17.28 8.22 -8.68
N ASP A 77 16.61 8.63 -7.60
CA ASP A 77 16.24 9.98 -7.20
C ASP A 77 15.22 10.79 -8.01
N THR A 78 14.21 11.27 -7.27
CA THR A 78 13.84 12.68 -7.24
C THR A 78 13.46 12.99 -5.79
N VAL A 79 14.44 13.49 -5.04
CA VAL A 79 14.27 14.23 -3.77
C VAL A 79 13.48 15.49 -4.10
N ASP A 80 12.16 15.38 -4.32
CA ASP A 80 11.22 16.52 -4.23
C ASP A 80 9.74 16.09 -4.39
N ARG A 81 9.33 14.98 -3.77
CA ARG A 81 7.88 14.78 -3.54
C ARG A 81 7.65 15.16 -2.09
N PRO A 82 6.72 16.10 -1.78
CA PRO A 82 6.43 16.44 -0.40
C PRO A 82 6.22 15.14 0.36
N LEU A 83 6.85 15.07 1.54
CA LEU A 83 6.72 13.96 2.48
C LEU A 83 5.26 13.87 2.91
N MET A 84 4.42 13.34 2.03
CA MET A 84 3.04 12.97 2.32
C MET A 84 3.16 11.88 3.36
N GLY A 85 2.75 12.19 4.59
CA GLY A 85 2.70 11.21 5.67
C GLY A 85 1.86 9.99 5.28
N CYS A 86 2.07 8.90 6.01
CA CYS A 86 1.28 7.69 5.93
C CYS A 86 -0.24 7.98 6.02
N ASN A 87 -1.06 7.02 5.66
CA ASN A 87 -2.51 7.19 5.59
C ASN A 87 -3.21 7.03 6.96
N ASP A 88 -2.49 7.08 8.09
CA ASP A 88 -2.99 6.90 9.46
C ASP A 88 -4.13 7.88 9.81
N GLN A 89 -3.97 9.14 9.42
CA GLN A 89 -4.90 10.23 9.73
C GLN A 89 -5.92 10.47 8.63
N ARG A 90 -5.81 9.75 7.49
CA ARG A 90 -6.72 9.88 6.34
C ARG A 90 -7.92 8.94 6.46
N GLY A 91 -8.46 8.83 7.68
CA GLY A 91 -9.49 7.87 8.07
C GLY A 91 -10.55 7.65 6.99
N ALA A 92 -10.65 6.41 6.50
CA ALA A 92 -11.80 5.88 5.77
C ALA A 92 -11.59 4.36 5.66
N GLY A 93 -12.55 3.60 6.18
CA GLY A 93 -12.49 2.15 6.32
C GLY A 93 -12.23 1.40 5.01
N PHE A 94 -11.86 0.14 5.18
CA PHE A 94 -11.57 -0.77 4.08
C PHE A 94 -12.81 -0.98 3.22
N VAL A 95 -12.66 -0.79 1.90
CA VAL A 95 -13.71 -1.17 0.95
C VAL A 95 -13.71 -2.69 0.85
N LYS A 96 -14.63 -3.35 1.56
CA LYS A 96 -15.04 -4.70 1.17
C LYS A 96 -15.71 -4.58 -0.21
N VAL A 97 -15.13 -5.23 -1.21
CA VAL A 97 -15.86 -5.50 -2.45
C VAL A 97 -16.80 -6.66 -2.14
N ASP A 98 -18.08 -6.35 -1.91
CA ASP A 98 -19.14 -7.35 -1.85
C ASP A 98 -19.17 -8.13 -3.16
N ARG A 99 -18.65 -9.36 -3.14
CA ARG A 99 -18.90 -10.35 -4.19
C ARG A 99 -20.19 -11.08 -3.82
N GLY A 100 -21.33 -10.44 -4.07
CA GLY A 100 -22.62 -11.08 -3.78
C GLY A 100 -23.84 -10.26 -4.17
N ALA A 101 -24.15 -10.18 -5.46
CA ALA A 101 -25.52 -10.22 -5.99
C ALA A 101 -25.49 -10.16 -7.53
N LEU A 102 -25.27 -11.31 -8.15
CA LEU A 102 -25.79 -11.59 -9.49
C LEU A 102 -26.58 -12.89 -9.40
N TRP A 103 -27.88 -12.73 -9.18
CA TRP A 103 -28.96 -13.51 -9.77
C TRP A 103 -30.13 -12.55 -9.98
#